data_AF-A0A382ZVS4-F1
#
_entry.id   AF-A0A382ZVS4-F1
#
_cell.length_a   1.000
_cell.length_b   1.000
_cell.length_c   1.000
_cell.angle_alpha   90.00
_cell.angle_beta   90.00
_cell.angle_gamma   90.00
#
_symmetry.space_group_name_H-M   'P 1'
#
loop_
_entity.id
_entity.type
_entity.pdbx_description
1 polymer ?
#
loop_
_entity_poly.entity_id
_entity_poly.type
_entity_poly.pdbx_seq_one_letter_code
_entity_poly.pdbx_strand_id
1 'polypeptide(L)'
;MYIDVEAKDNTSKNFSMLYRDISPSREVYCIKYQMNGEDSPVQVKGWDNETNSPCAAYACQVEESGDGIALLIYGGSGGIRMKPLEDETEW
;
A
#
# COMPACT_ATOMS: atom_id res chain seq x y z
N MET A 1 13.40 -4.68 -2.65
CA MET A 1 12.84 -3.31 -2.54
C MET A 1 13.29 -2.60 -1.26
N TYR A 2 13.74 -1.34 -1.35
CA TYR A 2 13.97 -0.47 -0.18
C TYR A 2 12.72 0.40 0.05
N ILE A 3 12.20 0.39 1.26
CA ILE A 3 11.04 1.18 1.68
C ILE A 3 11.51 2.20 2.71
N ASP A 4 11.19 3.46 2.46
CA ASP A 4 11.46 4.57 3.36
C ASP A 4 10.17 5.37 3.54
N VAL A 5 9.73 5.49 4.79
CA VAL A 5 8.49 6.16 5.18
C VAL A 5 8.84 7.21 6.21
N GLU A 6 8.61 8.46 5.86
CA GLU A 6 8.79 9.59 6.76
C GLU A 6 7.64 9.69 7.77
N ALA A 7 7.96 10.15 8.97
CA ALA A 7 6.97 10.50 9.99
C ALA A 7 6.05 11.63 9.49
N LYS A 8 4.74 11.41 9.59
CA LYS A 8 3.66 12.36 9.24
C LYS A 8 2.49 12.17 10.20
N ASP A 9 1.37 12.82 9.93
CA ASP A 9 0.17 12.78 10.78
C ASP A 9 -0.34 11.34 11.05
N ASN A 10 -0.09 10.40 10.14
CA ASN A 10 -0.53 9.01 10.24
C ASN A 10 0.55 8.03 10.76
N THR A 11 1.79 8.47 10.96
CA THR A 11 2.87 7.65 11.53
C THR A 11 3.86 8.52 12.31
N SER A 12 3.99 8.23 13.60
CA SER A 12 4.80 9.05 14.52
C SER A 12 6.31 8.84 14.41
N LYS A 13 6.77 7.88 13.61
CA LYS A 13 8.18 7.53 13.45
C LYS A 13 8.52 7.27 12.00
N ASN A 14 9.76 7.62 11.64
CA ASN A 14 10.34 7.16 10.40
C ASN A 14 10.47 5.64 10.42
N PHE A 15 10.26 5.02 9.28
CA PHE A 15 10.43 3.59 9.08
C PHE A 15 11.20 3.37 7.80
N SER A 16 12.34 2.69 7.89
CA SER A 16 13.16 2.37 6.73
C SER A 16 13.55 0.90 6.80
N MET A 17 13.28 0.14 5.74
CA MET A 17 13.54 -1.30 5.72
C MET A 17 13.86 -1.80 4.31
N LEU A 18 14.73 -2.79 4.22
CA LEU A 18 15.08 -3.46 2.97
C LEU A 18 14.40 -4.82 2.93
N TYR A 19 13.61 -5.04 1.88
CA TYR A 19 12.97 -6.31 1.59
C TYR A 19 13.58 -6.97 0.35
N ARG A 20 13.54 -8.30 0.29
CA ARG A 20 13.84 -9.06 -0.92
C ARG A 20 12.57 -9.24 -1.76
N ASP A 21 12.66 -8.98 -3.04
CA ASP A 21 11.53 -9.18 -3.96
C ASP A 21 11.43 -10.66 -4.32
N ILE A 22 10.26 -11.28 -4.10
CA ILE A 22 10.03 -12.71 -4.37
C ILE A 22 9.18 -12.90 -5.63
N SER A 23 8.29 -11.95 -5.94
CA SER A 23 7.44 -11.98 -7.13
C SER A 23 7.56 -10.69 -7.94
N PRO A 24 7.26 -10.72 -9.25
CA PRO A 24 7.06 -9.49 -9.99
C PRO A 24 5.88 -8.69 -9.41
N SER A 25 5.95 -7.37 -9.54
CA SER A 25 4.86 -6.47 -9.19
C SER A 25 3.76 -6.51 -10.25
N ARG A 26 2.51 -6.44 -9.79
CA ARG A 26 1.33 -6.28 -10.65
C ARG A 26 0.46 -5.15 -10.14
N GLU A 27 -0.22 -4.44 -11.04
CA GLU A 27 -1.21 -3.44 -10.65
C GLU A 27 -2.36 -4.10 -9.87
N VAL A 28 -2.85 -3.41 -8.84
CA VAL A 28 -3.96 -3.85 -8.00
C VAL A 28 -4.96 -2.71 -7.85
N TYR A 29 -6.24 -3.06 -8.01
CA TYR A 29 -7.36 -2.13 -7.84
C TYR A 29 -8.15 -2.39 -6.56
N CYS A 30 -8.22 -3.64 -6.12
CA CYS A 30 -9.02 -4.05 -4.97
C CYS A 30 -8.32 -5.16 -4.19
N ILE A 31 -8.43 -5.09 -2.86
CA ILE A 31 -7.91 -6.09 -1.93
C ILE A 31 -9.00 -6.52 -0.96
N LYS A 32 -8.84 -7.70 -0.36
CA LYS A 32 -9.59 -8.08 0.83
C LYS A 32 -8.87 -7.49 2.04
N TYR A 33 -9.56 -6.66 2.82
CA TYR A 33 -9.01 -6.02 4.00
C TYR A 33 -9.99 -6.13 5.16
N GLN A 34 -9.47 -6.35 6.36
CA GLN A 34 -10.31 -6.47 7.55
C GLN A 34 -10.69 -5.07 8.04
N MET A 35 -11.96 -4.69 7.83
CA MET A 35 -12.55 -3.45 8.37
C MET A 35 -13.52 -3.80 9.48
N ASN A 36 -13.37 -3.21 10.66
CA ASN A 36 -14.27 -3.40 11.81
C ASN A 36 -14.49 -4.88 12.22
N GLY A 37 -13.48 -5.73 12.03
CA GLY A 37 -13.55 -7.14 12.38
C GLY A 37 -14.02 -8.07 11.25
N GLU A 38 -14.49 -7.53 10.12
CA GLU A 38 -14.99 -8.30 8.98
C GLU A 38 -14.12 -8.11 7.74
N ASP A 39 -13.92 -9.20 6.99
CA ASP A 39 -13.25 -9.14 5.70
C ASP A 39 -14.15 -8.45 4.67
N SER A 40 -13.69 -7.32 4.15
CA SER A 40 -14.42 -6.54 3.15
C SER A 40 -13.55 -6.24 1.93
N PRO A 41 -14.15 -6.16 0.72
CA PRO A 41 -13.44 -5.67 -0.46
C PRO A 41 -13.22 -4.16 -0.36
N VAL A 42 -12.00 -3.72 -0.61
CA VAL A 42 -11.56 -2.32 -0.46
C VAL A 42 -10.81 -1.92 -1.72
N GLN A 43 -11.21 -0.81 -2.33
CA GLN A 43 -10.47 -0.21 -3.43
C GLN A 43 -9.15 0.36 -2.93
N VAL A 44 -8.11 0.27 -3.75
CA VAL A 44 -6.78 0.79 -3.44
C VAL A 44 -6.27 1.63 -4.60
N LYS A 45 -5.73 2.81 -4.28
CA LYS A 45 -4.96 3.66 -5.19
C LYS A 45 -3.66 4.10 -4.53
N GLY A 46 -2.63 4.35 -5.34
CA GLY A 46 -1.47 5.10 -4.88
C GLY A 46 -1.80 6.59 -4.84
N TRP A 47 -1.02 7.36 -4.09
CA TRP A 47 -1.10 8.82 -4.07
C TRP A 47 0.22 9.43 -4.47
N ASP A 48 0.19 10.35 -5.42
CA ASP A 48 1.37 11.12 -5.80
C ASP A 48 1.36 12.46 -5.06
N ASN A 49 2.36 12.69 -4.20
CA ASN A 49 2.49 13.94 -3.45
C ASN A 49 2.87 15.13 -4.35
N GLU A 50 3.55 14.90 -5.48
CA GLU A 50 3.99 15.99 -6.36
C GLU A 50 2.81 16.58 -7.13
N THR A 51 1.97 15.70 -7.69
CA THR A 51 0.78 16.10 -8.45
C THR A 51 -0.47 16.24 -7.59
N ASN A 52 -0.42 15.78 -6.33
CA ASN A 52 -1.54 15.69 -5.40
C ASN A 52 -2.76 15.00 -6.03
N SER A 53 -2.54 13.83 -6.61
CA SER A 53 -3.55 13.10 -7.39
C SER A 53 -3.43 11.57 -7.21
N PRO A 54 -4.51 10.80 -7.45
CA PRO A 54 -4.46 9.35 -7.39
C PRO A 54 -3.64 8.76 -8.54
N CYS A 55 -2.85 7.73 -8.25
CA CYS A 55 -2.09 6.96 -9.22
C CYS A 55 -2.33 5.45 -9.05
N ALA A 56 -1.71 4.63 -9.90
CA ALA A 56 -1.78 3.17 -9.78
C ALA A 56 -1.20 2.68 -8.45
N ALA A 57 -1.81 1.62 -7.90
CA ALA A 57 -1.26 0.83 -6.79
C ALA A 57 -0.77 -0.52 -7.33
N TYR A 58 0.24 -1.07 -6.69
CA TYR A 58 0.89 -2.32 -7.08
C TYR A 58 0.99 -3.26 -5.89
N ALA A 59 1.06 -4.56 -6.18
CA ALA A 59 1.31 -5.59 -5.21
C ALA A 59 2.39 -6.56 -5.68
N CYS A 60 3.27 -6.96 -4.75
CA CYS A 60 4.26 -8.03 -4.94
C CYS A 60 4.48 -8.78 -3.63
N GLN A 61 4.96 -10.02 -3.71
CA GLN A 61 5.46 -10.74 -2.55
C GLN A 61 6.88 -10.31 -2.24
N VAL A 62 7.13 -10.04 -0.96
CA VAL A 62 8.43 -9.65 -0.44
C VAL A 62 8.82 -10.53 0.76
N GLU A 63 10.11 -10.66 1.00
CA GLU A 63 10.66 -11.30 2.19
C GLU A 63 11.44 -10.29 3.03
N GLU A 64 11.24 -10.34 4.34
CA GLU A 64 12.12 -9.75 5.33
C GLU A 64 12.95 -10.87 5.96
N SER A 65 14.23 -10.61 6.24
CA SER A 65 15.17 -11.68 6.63
C SER A 65 14.88 -12.20 8.03
N GLY A 66 13.98 -13.17 8.12
CA GLY A 66 13.58 -13.81 9.37
C GLY A 66 12.07 -13.78 9.60
N ASP A 67 11.37 -12.75 9.10
CA ASP A 67 9.93 -12.59 9.33
C ASP A 67 9.04 -13.26 8.27
N GLY A 68 9.66 -13.88 7.25
CA GLY A 68 8.96 -14.68 6.25
C GLY A 68 8.40 -13.84 5.09
N ILE A 69 7.39 -14.40 4.41
CA ILE A 69 6.83 -13.83 3.18
C ILE A 69 5.63 -12.94 3.51
N ALA A 70 5.68 -11.70 3.04
CA ALA A 70 4.58 -10.74 3.11
C ALA A 70 4.09 -10.35 1.70
N LEU A 71 2.85 -9.86 1.62
CA LEU A 71 2.34 -9.15 0.45
C LEU A 71 2.51 -7.65 0.68
N LEU A 72 3.39 -7.02 -0.10
CA LEU A 72 3.57 -5.58 -0.07
C LEU A 72 2.62 -4.92 -1.07
N ILE A 73 1.84 -3.95 -0.58
CA ILE A 73 0.99 -3.10 -1.41
C ILE A 73 1.56 -1.68 -1.34
N TYR A 74 1.84 -1.08 -2.48
CA TYR A 74 2.50 0.23 -2.57
C TYR A 74 2.03 1.03 -3.78
N GLY A 75 2.22 2.34 -3.76
CA GLY A 75 1.86 3.21 -4.89
C GLY A 75 2.16 4.66 -4.60
N GLY A 76 2.65 5.38 -5.61
CA GLY A 76 3.00 6.80 -5.54
C GLY A 76 4.04 7.16 -4.45
N SER A 77 4.33 8.45 -4.32
CA SER A 77 5.23 9.00 -3.30
C SER A 77 4.52 9.32 -1.97
N GLY A 78 3.19 9.33 -1.97
CA GLY A 78 2.30 9.59 -0.83
C GLY A 78 1.68 8.34 -0.21
N GLY A 79 2.14 7.15 -0.63
CA GLY A 79 1.63 5.87 -0.17
C GLY A 79 0.24 5.56 -0.72
N ILE A 80 -0.48 4.65 -0.05
CA ILE A 80 -1.78 4.18 -0.54
C ILE A 80 -2.96 4.94 0.08
N ARG A 81 -4.08 4.96 -0.65
CA ARG A 81 -5.40 5.33 -0.16
C ARG A 81 -6.34 4.15 -0.35
N MET A 82 -7.28 4.02 0.58
CA MET A 82 -8.21 2.92 0.65
C MET A 82 -9.60 3.45 0.96
N LYS A 83 -10.62 2.87 0.33
CA LYS A 83 -12.03 3.11 0.65
C LYS A 83 -12.87 1.90 0.28
N PRO A 84 -14.09 1.74 0.85
CA PRO A 84 -14.96 0.61 0.54
C PRO A 84 -15.18 0.44 -0.97
N LEU A 85 -15.36 -0.80 -1.42
CA LEU A 85 -15.54 -1.06 -2.86
C LEU A 85 -16.74 -0.31 -3.46
N GLU A 86 -17.80 -0.14 -2.69
CA GLU A 86 -19.03 0.54 -3.12
C GLU A 86 -18.95 2.06 -3.08
N ASP A 87 -17.86 2.63 -2.56
CA ASP A 87 -17.67 4.07 -2.50
C ASP A 87 -17.22 4.62 -3.87
N GLU A 88 -18.13 5.32 -4.56
CA GLU A 88 -17.91 5.92 -5.87
C GLU A 88 -17.40 7.37 -5.84
N THR A 89 -17.11 7.94 -4.66
CA THR A 89 -16.55 9.30 -4.57
C THR A 89 -15.22 9.44 -5.32
N GLU A 90 -14.84 10.65 -5.73
CA GLU A 90 -13.49 10.87 -6.24
C GLU A 90 -12.45 10.80 -5.10
N TRP A 91 -11.20 10.46 -5.46
CA TRP A 91 -10.10 10.29 -4.51
C TRP A 91 -9.50 11.60 -4.03
#